data_AF-A0A357CK53-F1
#
_entry.id   AF-A0A357CK53-F1
#
_cell.length_a   1.000
_cell.length_b   1.000
_cell.length_c   1.000
_cell.angle_alpha   90.00
_cell.angle_beta   90.00
_cell.angle_gamma   90.00
#
_symmetry.space_group_name_H-M   'P 1'
#
loop_
_entity.id
_entity.type
_entity.pdbx_description
1 polymer ?
#
loop_
_entity_poly.entity_id
_entity_poly.type
_entity_poly.pdbx_seq_one_letter_code
_entity_poly.pdbx_strand_id
1 'polypeptide(L)' 'SIEGKRGYPRNRPPYIAEVGLFGRPTLNHNVETLYWVPEILKKGAKWFADHGVNGAKGLR' A
#
# COMPACT_ATOMS: atom_id res chain seq x y z
N SER A 1 -12.84 7.65 -12.17
CA SER A 1 -12.42 7.43 -10.76
C SER A 1 -13.49 6.62 -10.06
N ILE A 2 -13.17 5.81 -9.05
CA ILE A 2 -14.13 5.00 -8.27
C ILE A 2 -15.29 5.82 -7.69
N GLU A 3 -15.09 7.13 -7.52
CA GLU A 3 -16.13 8.09 -7.10
C GLU A 3 -16.94 8.71 -8.24
N GLY A 4 -16.86 8.19 -9.46
CA GLY A 4 -17.55 8.73 -10.64
C GLY A 4 -16.99 10.06 -11.19
N LYS A 5 -16.02 10.68 -10.50
CA LYS A 5 -15.33 11.90 -10.96
C LYS A 5 -14.23 11.61 -11.98
N ARG A 6 -13.81 12.65 -12.71
CA ARG A 6 -12.60 12.61 -13.56
C ARG A 6 -11.40 12.21 -12.70
N GLY A 7 -10.53 11.36 -13.23
CA GLY A 7 -9.40 10.75 -12.51
C GLY A 7 -8.21 11.69 -12.30
N TYR A 8 -8.45 12.97 -12.02
CA TYR A 8 -7.37 13.89 -11.68
C TYR A 8 -6.83 13.57 -10.28
N PRO A 9 -5.50 13.63 -10.08
CA PRO A 9 -4.93 13.60 -8.74
C PRO A 9 -5.55 14.70 -7.87
N ARG A 10 -5.84 14.37 -6.60
CA ARG A 10 -6.29 15.38 -5.64
C ARG A 10 -5.09 16.21 -5.19
N ASN A 11 -5.29 17.52 -5.02
CA ASN A 11 -4.34 18.37 -4.33
C ASN A 11 -4.25 17.91 -2.87
N ARG A 12 -3.02 17.74 -2.38
CA ARG A 12 -2.70 17.35 -1.00
C ARG A 12 -2.07 18.57 -0.31
N PRO A 13 -2.41 18.89 0.96
CA PRO A 13 -3.36 18.20 1.84
C PRO A 13 -4.85 18.51 1.55
N PRO A 14 -5.82 17.69 2.04
CA PRO A 14 -5.65 16.51 2.91
C PRO A 14 -5.14 15.27 2.17
N TYR A 15 -4.42 14.38 2.88
CA TYR A 15 -3.96 13.12 2.31
C TYR A 15 -5.10 12.09 2.25
N ILE A 16 -4.99 11.10 1.35
CA ILE A 16 -6.00 10.03 1.17
C ILE A 16 -6.19 9.22 2.47
N ALA A 17 -5.12 9.07 3.25
CA ALA A 17 -5.15 8.41 4.55
C ALA A 17 -6.10 9.10 5.55
N GLU A 18 -6.30 10.42 5.43
CA GLU A 18 -7.19 11.21 6.29
C GLU A 18 -8.57 11.34 5.67
N VAL A 19 -8.64 11.80 4.41
CA VAL A 19 -9.89 12.02 3.65
C VAL A 19 -9.76 11.45 2.25
N GLY A 20 -10.08 10.17 2.14
CA GLY A 20 -9.93 9.36 0.93
C GLY A 20 -11.25 9.10 0.21
N LEU A 21 -11.56 7.82 0.00
CA LEU A 21 -12.71 7.37 -0.76
C LEU A 21 -14.02 7.72 -0.04
N PHE A 22 -14.94 8.37 -0.76
CA PHE A 22 -16.24 8.83 -0.23
C PHE A 22 -16.12 9.69 1.04
N GLY A 23 -15.03 10.46 1.14
CA GLY A 23 -14.74 11.31 2.30
C GLY A 23 -14.30 10.54 3.56
N ARG A 24 -13.98 9.24 3.44
CA ARG A 24 -13.52 8.41 4.56
C ARG A 24 -12.01 8.14 4.50
N PRO A 25 -11.33 7.99 5.65
CA PRO A 25 -9.94 7.54 5.70
C PRO A 25 -9.73 6.30 4.82
N THR A 26 -8.75 6.33 3.92
CA THR A 26 -8.51 5.22 2.98
C THR A 26 -7.02 4.98 2.80
N LEU A 27 -6.61 3.71 2.85
CA LEU A 27 -5.28 3.28 2.44
C LEU A 27 -5.35 2.68 1.04
N ASN A 28 -4.47 3.13 0.15
CA ASN A 28 -4.34 2.58 -1.18
C ASN A 28 -3.02 1.81 -1.27
N HIS A 29 -3.11 0.50 -1.48
CA HIS A 29 -1.97 -0.40 -1.61
C HIS A 29 -1.97 -1.05 -2.99
N ASN A 30 -0.77 -1.25 -3.55
CA ASN A 30 -0.61 -2.12 -4.72
C ASN A 30 -1.01 -3.57 -4.33
N VAL A 31 -1.58 -4.30 -5.29
CA VAL A 31 -1.91 -5.72 -5.17
C VAL A 31 -0.71 -6.54 -4.69
N GLU A 32 0.49 -6.29 -5.23
CA GLU A 32 1.71 -7.02 -4.85
C GLU A 32 2.04 -6.83 -3.35
N THR A 33 1.84 -5.63 -2.82
CA THR A 33 2.04 -5.37 -1.38
C THR A 33 1.07 -6.21 -0.55
N LEU A 34 -0.22 -6.22 -0.92
CA LEU A 34 -1.24 -7.00 -0.19
C LEU A 34 -1.05 -8.51 -0.37
N TYR A 35 -0.51 -8.96 -1.49
CA TYR A 35 -0.17 -10.36 -1.74
C TYR A 35 0.89 -10.87 -0.73
N TRP A 36 1.88 -10.04 -0.39
CA TRP A 36 2.94 -10.43 0.54
C TRP A 36 2.49 -10.41 2.01
N VAL A 37 1.50 -9.61 2.39
CA VAL A 37 1.00 -9.53 3.79
C VAL A 37 0.69 -10.90 4.41
N PRO A 38 -0.14 -11.78 3.82
CA PRO A 38 -0.44 -13.08 4.42
C PRO A 38 0.79 -13.99 4.53
N GLU A 39 1.72 -13.93 3.56
CA GLU A 39 2.95 -14.72 3.61
C GLU A 39 3.90 -14.25 4.71
N ILE A 40 4.02 -12.93 4.88
CA ILE A 40 4.76 -12.29 5.98
C ILE A 40 4.17 -12.69 7.34
N LEU A 41 2.84 -12.68 7.47
CA LEU A 41 2.19 -13.09 8.72
C LEU A 41 2.41 -14.57 9.05
N LYS A 42 2.44 -15.45 8.04
CA LYS A 42 2.64 -16.90 8.23
C LYS A 42 4.10 -17.27 8.54
N LYS A 43 5.05 -16.64 7.85
CA LYS A 43 6.48 -17.01 7.89
C LYS A 43 7.31 -16.09 8.78
N GLY A 44 6.72 -14.99 9.25
CA GLY A 44 7.36 -13.97 10.07
C GLY A 44 8.03 -12.86 9.25
N ALA A 45 8.10 -11.66 9.86
CA ALA A 45 8.68 -10.47 9.22
C ALA A 45 10.17 -10.64 8.87
N LYS A 46 10.94 -11.34 9.73
CA LYS A 46 12.36 -11.60 9.49
C LYS A 46 12.59 -12.41 8.22
N TRP A 47 11.78 -13.44 7.98
CA TRP A 47 11.86 -14.24 6.76
C TRP A 47 11.79 -13.35 5.52
N PHE A 48 10.80 -12.46 5.42
CA PHE A 48 10.67 -11.57 4.28
C PHE A 48 11.81 -10.54 4.18
N ALA A 49 12.23 -9.97 5.32
CA ALA A 49 13.29 -8.95 5.40
C ALA A 49 14.72 -9.50 5.15
N ASP A 50 14.91 -10.81 5.27
CA ASP A 50 16.17 -11.47 4.90
C ASP A 50 16.31 -11.63 3.39
N HIS A 51 15.20 -11.51 2.64
CA HIS A 51 15.24 -11.40 1.19
C HIS A 51 15.51 -9.93 0.82
N GLY A 52 16.27 -9.72 -0.25
CA GLY A 52 16.58 -8.39 -0.77
C GLY A 52 18.08 -8.22 -1.06
N VAL A 53 18.38 -7.39 -2.04
CA VAL A 53 19.75 -7.05 -2.44
C VAL A 53 20.01 -5.57 -2.21
N ASN A 54 21.28 -5.19 -2.02
CA ASN A 54 21.69 -3.79 -1.89
C ASN A 54 20.97 -3.01 -0.77
N GLY A 55 20.67 -3.68 0.35
CA GLY A 55 19.99 -3.09 1.50
C GLY A 55 18.46 -3.00 1.40
N ALA A 56 17.87 -3.39 0.26
CA ALA A 56 16.43 -3.55 0.13
C ALA A 56 15.91 -4.73 0.98
N LYS A 57 14.61 -4.69 1.29
CA LYS A 57 13.91 -5.71 2.09
C LYS A 57 12.73 -6.25 1.29
N GLY A 58 12.69 -7.56 1.11
CA GLY A 58 11.69 -8.26 0.32
C GLY A 58 12.27 -8.93 -0.92
N LEU A 59 11.39 -9.60 -1.65
CA LEU A 59 11.75 -10.45 -2.78
C LEU A 59 11.97 -9.67 -4.09
N ARG A 60 11.73 -8.36 -4.09
CA ARG A 60 11.82 -7.49 -5.26
C ARG A 60 12.32 -6.10 -4.90
#